data_AF-A0A8G0LLC7-F1
#
_entry.id   AF-A0A8G0LLC7-F1
#
_cell.length_a   1.000
_cell.length_b   1.000
_cell.length_c   1.000
_cell.angle_alpha   90.00
_cell.angle_beta   90.00
_cell.angle_gamma   90.00
#
_symmetry.space_group_name_H-M   'P 1'
#
loop_
_entity.id
_entity.type
_entity.pdbx_description
1 polymer ?
#
loop_
_entity_poly.entity_id
_entity_poly.type
_entity_poly.pdbx_seq_one_letter_code
_entity_poly.pdbx_strand_id
1 'polypeptide(L)'
;MHSNTAITILIALAGIGSVSAKGINCEGAAGCSFAGSGIAKQLQSYINSASDSTWFNNGQQIACSNGICAFFQGTGGGWGSDAKRLAADIVGHGCNVCGSVPFYYPNPNDISTYGELTFNAVGVDCGRCLCSDPNCSDP
;
A
#
# COMPACT_ATOMS: atom_id res chain seq x y z
N MET A 1 57.01 -38.92 11.87
CA MET A 1 55.71 -39.65 11.80
C MET A 1 55.15 -39.60 13.21
N HIS A 2 54.11 -38.85 13.56
CA HIS A 2 52.78 -38.75 12.96
C HIS A 2 52.16 -37.35 13.18
N SER A 3 51.37 -36.95 12.19
CA SER A 3 50.64 -35.69 12.07
C SER A 3 49.36 -35.72 12.92
N ASN A 4 49.03 -34.64 13.63
CA ASN A 4 47.72 -34.44 14.25
C ASN A 4 47.03 -33.24 13.58
N THR A 5 46.25 -33.51 12.55
CA THR A 5 45.34 -32.56 11.93
C THR A 5 44.09 -32.39 12.80
N ALA A 6 43.96 -31.23 13.46
CA ALA A 6 42.71 -30.82 14.08
C ALA A 6 41.72 -30.37 12.99
N ILE A 7 40.61 -31.11 12.86
CA ILE A 7 39.50 -30.76 11.98
C ILE A 7 38.58 -29.81 12.76
N THR A 8 38.61 -28.52 12.40
CA THR A 8 37.66 -27.53 12.90
C THR A 8 36.43 -27.52 12.00
N ILE A 9 35.32 -28.08 12.48
CA ILE A 9 34.01 -27.98 11.80
C ILE A 9 33.41 -26.60 12.12
N LEU A 10 33.36 -25.71 11.13
CA LEU A 10 32.55 -24.50 11.19
C LEU A 10 31.09 -24.88 10.88
N ILE A 11 30.21 -24.81 11.88
CA ILE A 11 28.76 -24.85 11.65
C ILE A 11 28.32 -23.41 11.39
N ALA A 12 28.06 -23.06 10.13
CA ALA A 12 27.41 -21.81 9.78
C ALA A 12 25.89 -21.97 9.95
N LEU A 13 25.33 -21.46 11.05
CA LEU A 13 23.89 -21.22 11.13
C LEU A 13 23.56 -20.00 10.26
N ALA A 14 23.12 -20.25 9.03
CA ALA A 14 22.40 -19.25 8.26
C ALA A 14 21.03 -19.06 8.92
N GLY A 15 20.91 -18.01 9.76
CA GLY A 15 19.61 -17.57 10.25
C GLY A 15 18.77 -17.12 9.05
N ILE A 16 17.80 -17.93 8.65
CA ILE A 16 16.78 -17.53 7.69
C ILE A 16 15.86 -16.57 8.42
N GLY A 17 16.15 -15.27 8.34
CA GLY A 17 15.22 -14.24 8.80
C GLY A 17 13.93 -14.40 8.02
N SER A 18 12.85 -14.82 8.68
CA SER A 18 11.52 -14.79 8.08
C SER A 18 11.18 -13.31 7.88
N VAL A 19 11.16 -12.83 6.63
CA VAL A 19 10.48 -11.58 6.34
C VAL A 19 9.01 -11.81 6.70
N SER A 20 8.51 -11.10 7.71
CA SER A 20 7.10 -11.22 8.05
C SER A 20 6.32 -10.64 6.86
N ALA A 21 5.70 -11.50 6.07
CA ALA A 21 4.73 -11.10 5.06
C ALA A 21 3.66 -10.26 5.76
N LYS A 22 3.63 -8.96 5.47
CA LYS A 22 2.67 -8.04 6.06
C LYS A 22 1.40 -8.10 5.21
N GLY A 23 0.27 -8.42 5.84
CA GLY A 23 -1.02 -8.46 5.16
C GLY A 23 -1.70 -7.09 5.11
N ILE A 24 -3.02 -7.09 4.87
CA ILE A 24 -3.85 -5.90 5.05
C ILE A 24 -3.63 -5.28 6.45
N ASN A 25 -3.50 -3.96 6.51
CA ASN A 25 -3.17 -3.24 7.75
C ASN A 25 -3.59 -1.75 7.67
N CYS A 26 -3.64 -1.08 8.83
CA CYS A 26 -3.94 0.35 8.95
C CYS A 26 -2.71 1.21 9.29
N GLU A 27 -1.53 0.77 8.87
CA GLU A 27 -0.29 1.51 9.13
C GLU A 27 -0.07 2.61 8.08
N GLY A 28 0.70 3.63 8.46
CA GLY A 28 1.05 4.75 7.60
C GLY A 28 2.09 5.64 8.26
N ALA A 29 2.52 6.66 7.53
CA ALA A 29 3.46 7.66 8.01
C ALA A 29 2.85 8.52 9.14
N ALA A 30 3.70 9.22 9.91
CA ALA A 30 3.26 10.11 10.98
C ALA A 30 2.25 11.18 10.51
N GLY A 31 2.32 11.58 9.23
CA GLY A 31 1.35 12.47 8.58
C GLY A 31 -0.10 12.03 8.71
N CYS A 32 -0.36 10.71 8.77
CA CYS A 32 -1.70 10.14 8.91
C CYS A 32 -2.42 10.60 10.19
N SER A 33 -1.69 10.88 11.27
CA SER A 33 -2.29 11.36 12.53
C SER A 33 -2.80 12.81 12.45
N PHE A 34 -2.34 13.58 11.46
CA PHE A 34 -2.70 14.99 11.29
C PHE A 34 -3.81 15.22 10.26
N ALA A 35 -4.16 14.19 9.47
CA ALA A 35 -5.17 14.30 8.42
C ALA A 35 -6.62 14.26 8.95
N GLY A 36 -6.83 14.14 10.26
CA GLY A 36 -8.17 14.05 10.85
C GLY A 36 -8.75 12.65 10.79
N SER A 37 -10.06 12.53 10.61
CA SER A 37 -10.79 11.25 10.68
C SER A 37 -11.68 11.03 9.46
N GLY A 38 -11.96 9.76 9.13
CA GLY A 38 -12.85 9.39 8.02
C GLY A 38 -12.23 9.54 6.62
N ILE A 39 -10.93 9.83 6.53
CA ILE A 39 -10.22 10.06 5.27
C ILE A 39 -10.23 8.81 4.39
N ALA A 40 -10.06 7.60 4.95
CA ALA A 40 -10.09 6.37 4.16
C ALA A 40 -11.43 6.17 3.42
N LYS A 41 -12.56 6.49 4.08
CA LYS A 41 -13.90 6.46 3.46
C LYS A 41 -14.05 7.51 2.37
N GLN A 42 -13.47 8.69 2.58
CA GLN A 42 -13.50 9.76 1.59
C GLN A 42 -12.68 9.39 0.34
N LEU A 43 -11.49 8.84 0.53
CA LEU A 43 -10.67 8.30 -0.56
C LEU A 43 -11.40 7.20 -1.32
N GLN A 44 -12.02 6.24 -0.62
CA GLN A 44 -12.84 5.22 -1.26
C GLN A 44 -13.96 5.84 -2.11
N SER A 45 -14.64 6.88 -1.61
CA SER A 45 -15.70 7.57 -2.37
C SER A 45 -15.17 8.20 -3.66
N TYR A 46 -13.97 8.78 -3.65
CA TYR A 46 -13.34 9.33 -4.85
C TYR A 46 -12.87 8.24 -5.81
N ILE A 47 -12.26 7.17 -5.30
CA ILE A 47 -11.83 6.03 -6.12
C ILE A 47 -13.04 5.36 -6.79
N ASN A 48 -14.20 5.31 -6.13
CA ASN A 48 -15.42 4.78 -6.69
C ASN A 48 -15.94 5.55 -7.92
N SER A 49 -15.54 6.81 -8.12
CA SER A 49 -15.87 7.57 -9.33
C SER A 49 -14.88 7.35 -10.49
N ALA A 50 -13.75 6.68 -10.26
CA ALA A 50 -12.82 6.32 -11.34
C ALA A 50 -13.48 5.38 -12.36
N SER A 51 -13.06 5.44 -13.63
CA SER A 51 -13.45 4.42 -14.59
C SER A 51 -12.77 3.09 -14.26
N ASP A 52 -13.50 1.98 -14.38
CA ASP A 52 -12.96 0.63 -14.17
C ASP A 52 -11.83 0.30 -15.14
N SER A 53 -11.85 0.91 -16.33
CA SER A 53 -10.88 0.69 -17.41
C SER A 53 -9.69 1.65 -17.39
N THR A 54 -9.61 2.56 -16.43
CA THR A 54 -8.44 3.44 -16.29
C THR A 54 -7.29 2.65 -15.67
N TRP A 55 -6.13 2.67 -16.32
CA TRP A 55 -4.90 2.15 -15.74
C TRP A 55 -4.24 3.21 -14.87
N PHE A 56 -3.88 2.85 -13.64
CA PHE A 56 -3.07 3.67 -12.75
C PHE A 56 -1.69 3.03 -12.60
N ASN A 57 -0.64 3.80 -12.89
CA ASN A 57 0.72 3.32 -12.77
C ASN A 57 1.12 3.13 -11.30
N ASN A 58 2.13 2.30 -11.06
CA ASN A 58 2.76 2.22 -9.75
C ASN A 58 3.29 3.61 -9.31
N GLY A 59 2.92 4.04 -8.10
CA GLY A 59 3.25 5.33 -7.52
C GLY A 59 2.37 6.50 -7.99
N GLN A 60 1.48 6.29 -8.96
CA GLN A 60 0.56 7.32 -9.41
C GLN A 60 -0.54 7.54 -8.36
N GLN A 61 -0.76 8.80 -7.98
CA GLN A 61 -1.88 9.18 -7.13
C GLN A 61 -3.20 8.95 -7.87
N ILE A 62 -4.10 8.20 -7.24
CA ILE A 62 -5.43 7.85 -7.75
C ILE A 62 -6.44 8.86 -7.25
N ALA A 63 -6.47 9.06 -5.93
CA ALA A 63 -7.30 10.05 -5.27
C ALA A 63 -6.59 10.54 -4.01
N CYS A 64 -6.86 11.78 -3.62
CA CYS A 64 -6.27 12.37 -2.43
C CYS A 64 -7.31 13.11 -1.59
N SER A 65 -6.99 13.28 -0.30
CA SER A 65 -7.73 14.13 0.63
C SER A 65 -6.86 14.44 1.84
N ASN A 66 -6.69 15.74 2.12
CA ASN A 66 -6.00 16.23 3.30
C ASN A 66 -4.57 15.67 3.45
N GLY A 67 -3.78 15.69 2.38
CA GLY A 67 -2.41 15.18 2.36
C GLY A 67 -2.29 13.65 2.35
N ILE A 68 -3.40 12.91 2.35
CA ILE A 68 -3.40 11.44 2.22
C ILE A 68 -3.82 11.08 0.81
N CYS A 69 -3.04 10.22 0.16
CA CYS A 69 -3.33 9.76 -1.18
C CYS A 69 -3.42 8.24 -1.25
N ALA A 70 -4.27 7.78 -2.15
CA ALA A 70 -4.32 6.41 -2.61
C ALA A 70 -3.41 6.22 -3.83
N PHE A 71 -2.56 5.20 -3.80
CA PHE A 71 -1.71 4.83 -4.93
C PHE A 71 -1.31 3.36 -4.83
N PHE A 72 -1.03 2.73 -5.98
CA PHE A 72 -0.41 1.41 -5.99
C PHE A 72 1.08 1.52 -5.70
N GLN A 73 1.65 0.61 -4.92
CA GLN A 73 3.10 0.55 -4.68
C GLN A 73 3.62 -0.90 -4.64
N GLY A 74 4.85 -1.11 -5.13
CA GLY A 74 5.42 -2.45 -5.27
C GLY A 74 4.71 -3.32 -6.33
N THR A 75 3.95 -2.70 -7.23
CA THR A 75 3.16 -3.39 -8.28
C THR A 75 3.62 -2.94 -9.68
N GLY A 76 3.01 -3.48 -10.73
CA GLY A 76 3.09 -2.90 -12.09
C GLY A 76 2.12 -1.74 -12.35
N GLY A 77 1.28 -1.39 -11.36
CA GLY A 77 0.05 -0.62 -11.52
C GLY A 77 -1.19 -1.49 -11.36
N GLY A 78 -2.36 -0.91 -11.60
CA GLY A 78 -3.63 -1.61 -11.52
C GLY A 78 -4.76 -0.86 -12.21
N TRP A 79 -5.85 -1.58 -12.51
CA TRP A 79 -7.04 -0.99 -13.10
C TRP A 79 -7.87 -0.25 -12.04
N GLY A 80 -8.72 0.69 -12.47
CA GLY A 80 -9.65 1.37 -11.57
C GLY A 80 -10.58 0.41 -10.83
N SER A 81 -10.94 -0.72 -11.47
CA SER A 81 -11.69 -1.79 -10.81
C SER A 81 -10.92 -2.45 -9.66
N ASP A 82 -9.61 -2.67 -9.82
CA ASP A 82 -8.74 -3.16 -8.74
C ASP A 82 -8.66 -2.12 -7.60
N ALA A 83 -8.48 -0.85 -7.94
CA ALA A 83 -8.42 0.23 -6.96
C ALA A 83 -9.70 0.32 -6.12
N LYS A 84 -10.88 0.20 -6.74
CA LYS A 84 -12.17 0.20 -6.04
C LYS A 84 -12.33 -0.98 -5.09
N ARG A 85 -12.03 -2.20 -5.54
CA ARG A 85 -12.09 -3.41 -4.72
C ARG A 85 -11.20 -3.24 -3.49
N LEU A 86 -9.94 -2.92 -3.72
CA LEU A 86 -8.93 -2.83 -2.67
C LEU A 86 -9.17 -1.64 -1.71
N ALA A 87 -9.66 -0.51 -2.21
CA ALA A 87 -10.09 0.60 -1.36
C ALA A 87 -11.24 0.19 -0.42
N ALA A 88 -12.18 -0.62 -0.91
CA ALA A 88 -13.24 -1.17 -0.09
C ALA A 88 -12.70 -2.13 0.98
N ASP A 89 -11.68 -2.93 0.65
CA ASP A 89 -11.03 -3.81 1.63
C ASP A 89 -10.33 -3.03 2.75
N ILE A 90 -9.60 -1.95 2.44
CA ILE A 90 -8.97 -1.08 3.45
C ILE A 90 -10.01 -0.50 4.42
N VAL A 91 -11.12 0.04 3.88
CA VAL A 91 -12.20 0.60 4.71
C VAL A 91 -12.93 -0.50 5.49
N GLY A 92 -13.18 -1.64 4.86
CA GLY A 92 -13.83 -2.81 5.47
C GLY A 92 -13.01 -3.43 6.60
N HIS A 93 -11.68 -3.33 6.53
CA HIS A 93 -10.76 -3.73 7.59
C HIS A 93 -10.81 -2.79 8.81
N GLY A 94 -11.44 -1.62 8.69
CA GLY A 94 -11.59 -0.65 9.78
C GLY A 94 -10.55 0.46 9.78
N CYS A 95 -9.76 0.62 8.71
CA CYS A 95 -8.82 1.71 8.61
C CYS A 95 -9.55 3.06 8.44
N ASN A 96 -9.24 4.01 9.32
CA ASN A 96 -9.94 5.29 9.36
C ASN A 96 -9.26 6.38 8.51
N VAL A 97 -7.95 6.30 8.33
CA VAL A 97 -7.14 7.31 7.61
C VAL A 97 -6.21 6.66 6.60
N CYS A 98 -5.21 5.93 7.10
CA CYS A 98 -4.19 5.27 6.31
C CYS A 98 -4.30 3.75 6.46
N GLY A 99 -3.73 3.05 5.49
CA GLY A 99 -3.69 1.60 5.47
C GLY A 99 -3.23 1.09 4.12
N SER A 100 -2.91 -0.19 4.05
CA SER A 100 -2.56 -0.85 2.80
C SER A 100 -3.16 -2.23 2.72
N VAL A 101 -3.39 -2.70 1.50
CA VAL A 101 -3.94 -4.02 1.22
C VAL A 101 -3.16 -4.69 0.07
N PRO A 102 -2.75 -5.96 0.20
CA PRO A 102 -2.12 -6.70 -0.88
C PRO A 102 -2.95 -6.68 -2.16
N PHE A 103 -2.30 -6.57 -3.33
CA PHE A 103 -3.01 -6.43 -4.61
C PHE A 103 -4.00 -7.56 -4.90
N TYR A 104 -3.65 -8.79 -4.49
CA TYR A 104 -4.47 -10.00 -4.65
C TYR A 104 -5.15 -10.45 -3.35
N TYR A 105 -5.34 -9.54 -2.39
CA TYR A 105 -6.11 -9.81 -1.17
C TYR A 105 -7.48 -10.44 -1.50
N PRO A 106 -7.96 -11.43 -0.73
CA PRO A 106 -7.37 -11.98 0.49
C PRO A 106 -6.32 -13.09 0.29
N ASN A 107 -6.06 -13.54 -0.94
CA ASN A 107 -5.17 -14.66 -1.19
C ASN A 107 -4.33 -14.44 -2.45
N PRO A 108 -3.02 -14.14 -2.30
CA PRO A 108 -2.27 -14.04 -1.04
C PRO A 108 -2.57 -12.78 -0.22
N ASN A 109 -2.51 -12.89 1.11
CA ASN A 109 -2.52 -11.76 2.04
C ASN A 109 -1.08 -11.33 2.39
N ASP A 110 -0.31 -10.94 1.38
CA ASP A 110 1.09 -10.54 1.53
C ASP A 110 1.44 -9.40 0.56
N ILE A 111 1.84 -8.25 1.10
CA ILE A 111 2.22 -7.06 0.32
C ILE A 111 3.59 -7.21 -0.34
N SER A 112 4.46 -8.10 0.17
CA SER A 112 5.87 -8.16 -0.25
C SER A 112 6.07 -8.83 -1.62
N THR A 113 5.11 -9.65 -2.06
CA THR A 113 5.25 -10.44 -3.29
C THR A 113 4.66 -9.74 -4.52
N TYR A 114 3.49 -9.09 -4.39
CA TYR A 114 2.74 -8.55 -5.53
C TYR A 114 2.47 -7.04 -5.42
N GLY A 115 2.95 -6.42 -4.35
CA GLY A 115 2.63 -5.04 -4.00
C GLY A 115 1.22 -4.88 -3.45
N GLU A 116 0.80 -3.62 -3.36
CA GLU A 116 -0.37 -3.22 -2.59
C GLU A 116 -1.02 -1.95 -3.16
N LEU A 117 -2.29 -1.75 -2.80
CA LEU A 117 -2.89 -0.43 -2.77
C LEU A 117 -2.63 0.18 -1.39
N THR A 118 -2.15 1.42 -1.36
CA THR A 118 -1.77 2.12 -0.13
C THR A 118 -2.51 3.45 -0.03
N PHE A 119 -3.06 3.74 1.14
CA PHE A 119 -3.49 5.06 1.58
C PHE A 119 -2.43 5.60 2.55
N ASN A 120 -1.69 6.63 2.17
CA ASN A 120 -0.63 7.17 3.01
C ASN A 120 -0.42 8.67 2.80
N ALA A 121 0.24 9.31 3.76
CA ALA A 121 0.60 10.72 3.68
C ALA A 121 1.64 10.98 2.58
N VAL A 122 1.42 12.03 1.80
CA VAL A 122 2.33 12.50 0.73
C VAL A 122 2.67 13.97 0.95
N GLY A 123 3.77 14.43 0.34
CA GLY A 123 4.18 15.84 0.45
C GLY A 123 3.46 16.79 -0.49
N VAL A 124 3.11 16.33 -1.69
CA VAL A 124 2.32 17.08 -2.69
C VAL A 124 1.22 16.17 -3.16
N ASP A 125 -0.04 16.62 -3.05
CA ASP A 125 -1.21 15.87 -3.47
C ASP A 125 -1.94 16.54 -4.65
N CYS A 126 -2.91 15.85 -5.23
CA CYS A 126 -3.71 16.36 -6.35
C CYS A 126 -4.94 17.18 -5.90
N GLY A 127 -5.11 17.42 -4.60
CA GLY A 127 -6.30 17.99 -3.99
C GLY A 127 -7.29 16.96 -3.45
N ARG A 128 -8.50 17.42 -3.08
CA ARG A 128 -9.52 16.63 -2.38
C ARG A 128 -10.49 15.93 -3.33
N CYS A 129 -9.99 15.04 -4.17
CA CYS A 129 -10.73 14.49 -5.31
C CYS A 129 -10.02 13.29 -5.95
N LEU A 130 -10.62 12.75 -7.02
CA LEU A 130 -9.99 11.82 -7.95
C LEU A 130 -8.95 12.59 -8.79
N CYS A 131 -7.69 12.17 -8.77
CA CYS A 131 -6.59 12.92 -9.38
C CYS A 131 -6.66 13.00 -10.91
N SER A 132 -7.45 12.15 -11.56
CA SER A 132 -7.69 12.22 -13.01
C SER A 132 -8.84 13.15 -13.39
N ASP A 133 -9.56 13.74 -12.43
CA ASP A 133 -10.56 14.78 -12.72
C ASP A 133 -9.85 16.10 -13.03
N PRO A 134 -10.09 16.73 -14.20
CA PRO A 134 -9.44 17.99 -14.58
C PRO A 134 -9.81 19.17 -13.68
N ASN A 135 -10.89 19.06 -12.90
CA ASN A 135 -11.27 20.06 -11.91
C ASN A 135 -10.66 19.76 -10.54
N CYS A 136 -9.92 18.65 -10.42
CA CYS A 136 -9.22 18.30 -9.20
C CYS A 136 -8.07 19.26 -8.97
N SER A 137 -8.27 20.15 -8.01
CA SER A 137 -7.30 21.17 -7.63
C SER A 137 -7.13 21.09 -6.12
N ASP A 138 -5.92 21.31 -5.64
CA ASP A 138 -5.65 21.56 -4.23
C ASP A 138 -6.38 22.85 -3.83
N PRO A 139 -7.31 22.85 -2.85
CA PRO A 139 -7.92 24.07 -2.35
C PRO A 139 -6.92 24.97 -1.59
#